data_AF-A0A679HT17-F1
#
_entry.id   AF-A0A679HT17-F1
#
_cell.length_a   1.000
_cell.length_b   1.000
_cell.length_c   1.000
_cell.angle_alpha   90.00
_cell.angle_beta   90.00
_cell.angle_gamma   90.00
#
_symmetry.space_group_name_H-M   'P 1'
#
loop_
_entity.id
_entity.type
_entity.pdbx_description
1 polymer ?
#
loop_
_entity_poly.entity_id
_entity_poly.type
_entity_poly.pdbx_seq_one_letter_code
_entity_poly.pdbx_strand_id
1 'polypeptide(L)'
;MRHQTYFFQRTLCLIPLLVSLAFSQTASASSLVFALFGDVYMTPQHQGYLKGMLDDMARKGSELAISTGGIKPADQGCQDKNLLATYPVFAAAPLPTFYVPGDADWAICGQTAGGNFVPEERLNLLRKTFYQSDLSLGEPQLPLVRQADYPEHMRWRSGPALFISLNVPGTHSKGTKPAEDAQSLQNRTDAVLSWIKAAYSEARQQEISMLVMVMHGDPDLSAPEAASTQPRAPMTDLLRSETEGFPGQVLLVHGGNGVHRIDHPLTNQSNEMPLQNFTRVETYSALQQGWVQVRIERNKKSGDDPVHRTEFLFESFPWPPLDMGTEEETTKAAN
;
A
#
# COMPACT_ATOMS: atom_id res chain seq x y z
N MET A 1 -58.08 -74.80 -8.54
CA MET A 1 -58.13 -74.47 -7.11
C MET A 1 -57.92 -72.97 -6.96
N ARG A 2 -58.88 -72.30 -6.28
CA ARG A 2 -58.83 -71.00 -5.56
C ARG A 2 -58.08 -69.83 -6.23
N HIS A 3 -58.82 -68.83 -6.75
CA HIS A 3 -59.15 -67.54 -6.08
C HIS A 3 -57.92 -66.60 -6.07
N GLN A 4 -57.92 -65.40 -6.66
CA GLN A 4 -58.71 -64.23 -6.24
C GLN A 4 -58.45 -63.05 -7.20
N THR A 5 -59.49 -62.23 -7.35
CA THR A 5 -59.60 -60.91 -7.99
C THR A 5 -59.05 -59.79 -7.10
N TYR A 6 -59.24 -58.52 -7.53
CA TYR A 6 -59.06 -57.21 -6.83
C TYR A 6 -57.74 -56.48 -7.15
N PHE A 7 -57.67 -55.15 -7.39
CA PHE A 7 -58.64 -54.09 -7.66
C PHE A 7 -57.84 -52.88 -8.20
N PHE A 8 -58.54 -51.96 -8.86
CA PHE A 8 -58.12 -50.61 -9.28
C PHE A 8 -57.50 -49.79 -8.14
N GLN A 9 -56.43 -49.03 -8.39
CA GLN A 9 -56.38 -47.61 -7.98
C GLN A 9 -55.29 -46.82 -8.71
N ARG A 10 -55.75 -45.79 -9.45
CA ARG A 10 -54.93 -44.70 -9.96
C ARG A 10 -54.46 -43.84 -8.78
N THR A 11 -53.17 -43.53 -8.72
CA THR A 11 -52.69 -42.42 -7.89
C THR A 11 -51.76 -41.56 -8.73
N LEU A 12 -52.34 -40.47 -9.22
CA LEU A 12 -51.66 -39.28 -9.70
C LEU A 12 -50.79 -38.78 -8.54
N CYS A 13 -49.47 -38.70 -8.70
CA CYS A 13 -48.61 -38.05 -7.72
C CYS A 13 -47.80 -36.96 -8.40
N LEU A 14 -47.95 -35.75 -7.84
CA LEU A 14 -47.54 -34.46 -8.36
C LEU A 14 -46.04 -34.35 -8.62
N ILE A 15 -45.71 -33.66 -9.71
CA ILE A 15 -44.39 -33.10 -10.01
C ILE A 15 -44.06 -32.05 -8.93
N PRO A 16 -42.92 -32.12 -8.22
CA PRO A 16 -42.49 -31.01 -7.39
C PRO A 16 -41.90 -29.93 -8.30
N LEU A 17 -42.51 -28.75 -8.24
CA LEU A 17 -42.03 -27.51 -8.85
C LEU A 17 -40.68 -27.15 -8.18
N LEU A 18 -39.56 -27.33 -8.90
CA LEU A 18 -38.25 -26.85 -8.50
C LEU A 18 -38.28 -25.32 -8.46
N VAL A 19 -38.40 -24.75 -7.26
CA VAL A 19 -38.16 -23.34 -7.00
C VAL A 19 -36.67 -23.09 -7.19
N SER A 20 -36.29 -22.60 -8.37
CA SER A 20 -34.99 -22.02 -8.61
C SER A 20 -34.86 -20.76 -7.75
N LEU A 21 -34.26 -20.90 -6.57
CA LEU A 21 -33.68 -19.77 -5.85
C LEU A 21 -32.59 -19.20 -6.75
N ALA A 22 -32.95 -18.17 -7.52
CA ALA A 22 -31.99 -17.25 -8.08
C ALA A 22 -31.23 -16.65 -6.90
N PHE A 23 -30.04 -17.18 -6.63
CA PHE A 23 -29.00 -16.42 -5.95
C PHE A 23 -28.72 -15.24 -6.87
N SER A 24 -29.46 -14.15 -6.69
CA SER A 24 -28.99 -12.83 -7.04
C SER A 24 -27.71 -12.64 -6.24
N GLN A 25 -26.58 -12.99 -6.83
CA GLN A 25 -25.32 -12.37 -6.47
C GLN A 25 -25.55 -10.89 -6.72
N THR A 26 -25.97 -10.17 -5.69
CA THR A 26 -25.71 -8.73 -5.63
C THR A 26 -24.22 -8.63 -5.83
N ALA A 27 -23.81 -8.28 -7.05
CA ALA A 27 -22.46 -7.87 -7.35
C ALA A 27 -22.18 -6.72 -6.38
N SER A 28 -21.59 -7.04 -5.22
CA SER A 28 -21.15 -6.04 -4.28
C SER A 28 -20.18 -5.19 -5.10
N ALA A 29 -20.53 -3.92 -5.29
CA ALA A 29 -19.63 -3.00 -5.93
C ALA A 29 -18.33 -3.10 -5.13
N SER A 30 -17.27 -3.63 -5.77
CA SER A 30 -16.01 -3.92 -5.11
C SER A 30 -15.31 -2.60 -4.77
N SER A 31 -15.83 -1.89 -3.77
CA SER A 31 -15.18 -0.76 -3.15
C SER A 31 -14.06 -1.26 -2.25
N LEU A 32 -13.00 -0.49 -2.14
CA LEU A 32 -11.94 -0.71 -1.16
C LEU A 32 -11.60 0.63 -0.53
N VAL A 33 -11.49 0.67 0.79
CA VAL A 33 -10.97 1.84 1.52
C VAL A 33 -9.70 1.44 2.26
N PHE A 34 -8.60 2.16 2.05
CA PHE A 34 -7.34 1.87 2.73
C PHE A 34 -6.60 3.15 3.13
N ALA A 35 -5.73 3.03 4.12
CA ALA A 35 -4.94 4.13 4.65
C ALA A 35 -3.47 4.05 4.23
N LEU A 36 -2.88 5.20 3.95
CA LEU A 36 -1.47 5.39 3.65
C LEU A 36 -0.84 6.35 4.66
N PHE A 37 0.32 5.99 5.22
CA PHE A 37 1.04 6.83 6.18
C PHE A 37 2.54 6.52 6.12
N GLY A 38 3.37 7.36 6.73
CA GLY A 38 4.82 7.21 6.75
C GLY A 38 5.46 8.21 7.69
N ASP A 39 6.74 8.01 8.00
CA ASP A 39 7.56 8.95 8.79
C ASP A 39 6.95 9.30 10.16
N VAL A 40 6.26 8.32 10.77
CA VAL A 40 5.67 8.44 12.11
C VAL A 40 6.63 7.87 13.14
N TYR A 41 7.26 8.75 13.91
CA TYR A 41 8.35 8.36 14.80
C TYR A 41 7.90 7.97 16.20
N MET A 42 8.67 7.10 16.85
CA MET A 42 8.46 6.72 18.26
C MET A 42 9.27 7.60 19.23
N THR A 43 9.26 8.92 19.02
CA THR A 43 9.92 9.91 19.90
C THR A 43 8.94 10.51 20.92
N PRO A 44 9.41 11.16 22.01
CA PRO A 44 8.53 11.81 22.96
C PRO A 44 7.57 12.85 22.34
N GLN A 45 8.00 13.57 21.30
CA GLN A 45 7.18 14.57 20.60
C GLN A 45 6.00 13.95 19.83
N HIS A 46 6.15 12.69 19.42
CA HIS A 46 5.16 11.94 18.65
C HIS A 46 4.46 10.87 19.50
N GLN A 47 4.55 10.98 20.84
CA GLN A 47 3.99 9.99 21.75
C GLN A 47 2.50 9.77 21.46
N GLY A 48 2.13 8.52 21.16
CA GLY A 48 0.75 8.13 20.86
C GLY A 48 0.28 8.44 19.43
N TYR A 49 1.08 9.10 18.59
CA TYR A 49 0.65 9.47 17.23
C TYR A 49 0.35 8.24 16.40
N LEU A 50 1.28 7.28 16.35
CA LEU A 50 1.10 6.09 15.54
C LEU A 50 -0.15 5.30 15.94
N LYS A 51 -0.32 5.04 17.25
CA LYS A 51 -1.50 4.34 17.74
C LYS A 51 -2.77 5.12 17.42
N GLY A 52 -2.78 6.42 17.68
CA GLY A 52 -3.95 7.27 17.43
C GLY A 52 -4.33 7.34 15.95
N MET A 53 -3.35 7.40 15.05
CA MET A 53 -3.59 7.33 13.61
C MET A 53 -4.18 5.99 13.19
N LEU A 54 -3.63 4.86 13.65
CA LEU A 54 -4.18 3.53 13.33
C LEU A 54 -5.62 3.36 13.86
N ASP A 55 -5.89 3.85 15.07
CA ASP A 55 -7.25 3.88 15.64
C ASP A 55 -8.20 4.76 14.81
N ASP A 56 -7.72 5.93 14.33
CA ASP A 56 -8.50 6.85 13.50
C ASP A 56 -8.80 6.29 12.11
N MET A 57 -7.82 5.65 11.48
CA MET A 57 -7.97 4.93 10.21
C MET A 57 -9.06 3.86 10.32
N ALA A 58 -9.00 3.00 11.34
CA ALA A 58 -10.00 1.96 11.58
C ALA A 58 -11.39 2.56 11.84
N ARG A 59 -11.49 3.59 12.69
CA ARG A 59 -12.76 4.28 12.99
C ARG A 59 -13.37 4.94 11.76
N LYS A 60 -12.55 5.38 10.80
CA LYS A 60 -12.99 5.96 9.51
C LYS A 60 -13.21 4.90 8.41
N GLY A 61 -13.19 3.62 8.76
CA GLY A 61 -13.58 2.52 7.89
C GLY A 61 -12.49 2.07 6.91
N SER A 62 -11.22 2.40 7.15
CA SER A 62 -10.13 1.82 6.37
C SER A 62 -10.02 0.31 6.66
N GLU A 63 -9.99 -0.50 5.60
CA GLU A 63 -9.92 -1.96 5.66
C GLU A 63 -8.49 -2.48 5.84
N LEU A 64 -7.49 -1.66 5.53
CA LEU A 64 -6.07 -1.92 5.76
C LEU A 64 -5.29 -0.62 5.84
N ALA A 65 -4.11 -0.67 6.46
CA ALA A 65 -3.16 0.44 6.56
C ALA A 65 -1.79 0.05 5.98
N ILE A 66 -1.16 0.95 5.23
CA ILE A 66 0.16 0.73 4.63
C ILE A 66 1.10 1.85 5.04
N SER A 67 2.18 1.48 5.72
CA SER A 67 3.28 2.37 6.06
C SER A 67 4.31 2.39 4.93
N THR A 68 4.68 3.58 4.46
CA THR A 68 5.81 3.82 3.55
C THR A 68 7.15 3.81 4.27
N GLY A 69 7.20 3.53 5.58
CA GLY A 69 8.45 3.44 6.34
C GLY A 69 8.76 4.69 7.16
N GLY A 70 10.02 4.85 7.53
CA GLY A 70 10.47 5.98 8.35
C GLY A 70 10.00 5.81 9.80
N ILE A 71 10.34 4.69 10.44
CA ILE A 71 9.88 4.41 11.81
C ILE A 71 10.70 5.16 12.88
N LYS A 72 11.82 5.77 12.46
CA LYS A 72 12.65 6.61 13.30
C LYS A 72 13.29 7.77 12.51
N PRO A 73 13.69 8.86 13.19
CA PRO A 73 14.58 9.85 12.61
C PRO A 73 15.91 9.24 12.13
N ALA A 74 16.50 9.85 11.10
CA ALA A 74 17.80 9.44 10.58
C ALA A 74 18.93 9.56 11.64
N ASP A 75 18.83 10.53 12.54
CA ASP A 75 19.81 10.85 13.58
C ASP A 75 19.59 10.13 14.93
N GLN A 76 18.51 9.35 15.07
CA GLN A 76 18.24 8.58 16.28
C GLN A 76 19.16 7.33 16.40
N GLY A 77 19.90 6.98 15.35
CA GLY A 77 20.74 5.78 15.28
C GLY A 77 19.96 4.47 15.12
N CYS A 78 20.64 3.41 14.64
CA CYS A 78 20.03 2.13 14.26
C CYS A 78 20.20 1.01 15.30
N GLN A 79 20.20 1.36 16.59
CA GLN A 79 20.16 0.37 17.66
C GLN A 79 18.82 -0.38 17.62
N ASP A 80 18.83 -1.66 17.99
CA ASP A 80 17.65 -2.54 17.95
C ASP A 80 16.44 -1.91 18.65
N LYS A 81 16.64 -1.26 19.81
CA LYS A 81 15.56 -0.59 20.55
C LYS A 81 14.81 0.47 19.71
N ASN A 82 15.49 1.17 18.80
CA ASN A 82 14.88 2.22 17.98
C ASN A 82 14.18 1.58 16.77
N LEU A 83 14.84 0.62 16.10
CA LEU A 83 14.29 -0.07 14.94
C LEU A 83 13.08 -0.96 15.28
N LEU A 84 12.98 -1.43 16.52
CA LEU A 84 11.90 -2.31 16.98
C LEU A 84 10.81 -1.58 17.77
N ALA A 85 10.98 -0.28 18.07
CA ALA A 85 10.04 0.48 18.90
C ALA A 85 8.60 0.48 18.35
N THR A 86 8.48 0.47 17.02
CA THR A 86 7.19 0.52 16.31
C THR A 86 6.48 -0.83 16.25
N TYR A 87 7.21 -1.95 16.36
CA TYR A 87 6.65 -3.28 16.16
C TYR A 87 5.44 -3.60 17.05
N PRO A 88 5.47 -3.35 18.39
CA PRO A 88 4.31 -3.65 19.24
C PRO A 88 3.05 -2.89 18.83
N VAL A 89 3.18 -1.68 18.26
CA VAL A 89 2.04 -0.87 17.82
C VAL A 89 1.48 -1.39 16.50
N PHE A 90 2.32 -1.75 15.54
CA PHE A 90 1.86 -2.38 14.29
C PHE A 90 1.26 -3.77 14.53
N ALA A 91 1.87 -4.59 15.40
CA ALA A 91 1.36 -5.92 15.72
C ALA A 91 -0.03 -5.87 16.39
N ALA A 92 -0.31 -4.83 17.17
CA ALA A 92 -1.59 -4.63 17.85
C ALA A 92 -2.55 -3.66 17.11
N ALA A 93 -2.25 -3.31 15.85
CA ALA A 93 -3.08 -2.39 15.07
C ALA A 93 -4.49 -2.98 14.88
N PRO A 94 -5.57 -2.17 14.95
CA PRO A 94 -6.95 -2.65 14.85
C PRO A 94 -7.41 -2.97 13.41
N LEU A 95 -6.47 -3.08 12.48
CA LEU A 95 -6.69 -3.36 11.06
C LEU A 95 -5.42 -3.99 10.45
N PRO A 96 -5.55 -4.77 9.36
CA PRO A 96 -4.41 -5.31 8.62
C PRO A 96 -3.40 -4.21 8.29
N THR A 97 -2.15 -4.39 8.72
CA THR A 97 -1.10 -3.37 8.61
C THR A 97 0.11 -3.91 7.86
N PHE A 98 0.56 -3.17 6.85
CA PHE A 98 1.71 -3.49 6.02
C PHE A 98 2.81 -2.44 6.22
N TYR A 99 4.06 -2.89 6.35
CA TYR A 99 5.21 -2.02 6.59
C TYR A 99 6.26 -2.19 5.48
N VAL A 100 6.57 -1.09 4.80
CA VAL A 100 7.67 -1.01 3.83
C VAL A 100 8.85 -0.29 4.50
N PRO A 101 10.08 -0.82 4.47
CA PRO A 101 11.18 -0.22 5.20
C PRO A 101 11.66 1.05 4.51
N GLY A 102 11.90 2.09 5.29
CA GLY A 102 12.49 3.35 4.85
C GLY A 102 14.02 3.31 4.82
N ASP A 103 14.62 4.38 4.30
CA ASP A 103 16.08 4.49 4.19
C ASP A 103 16.76 4.64 5.57
N ALA A 104 16.18 5.45 6.46
CA ALA A 104 16.59 5.61 7.84
C ALA A 104 16.49 4.30 8.63
N ASP A 105 15.61 3.39 8.22
CA ASP A 105 15.34 2.15 8.94
C ASP A 105 16.47 1.13 8.76
N TRP A 106 17.24 1.20 7.67
CA TRP A 106 18.36 0.28 7.42
C TRP A 106 19.47 0.83 6.51
N ALA A 107 19.11 1.45 5.38
CA ALA A 107 20.04 1.76 4.29
C ALA A 107 21.15 2.75 4.69
N ILE A 108 20.84 3.73 5.53
CA ILE A 108 21.82 4.71 6.05
C ILE A 108 22.36 4.43 7.44
N CYS A 109 22.10 3.24 7.97
CA CYS A 109 22.64 2.88 9.28
C CYS A 109 24.18 2.82 9.32
N GLY A 110 24.84 2.72 8.16
CA GLY A 110 26.29 2.80 8.02
C GLY A 110 26.87 4.22 8.14
N GLN A 111 26.04 5.26 8.17
CA GLN A 111 26.50 6.61 8.45
C GLN A 111 26.78 6.81 9.95
N THR A 112 27.59 7.81 10.28
CA THR A 112 27.89 8.16 11.68
C THR A 112 26.62 8.41 12.50
N ALA A 113 25.65 9.13 11.95
CA ALA A 113 24.35 9.39 12.57
C ALA A 113 23.52 8.09 12.75
N GLY A 114 23.71 7.12 11.85
CA GLY A 114 23.13 5.78 11.93
C GLY A 114 23.78 4.88 12.97
N GLY A 115 24.98 5.23 13.46
CA GLY A 115 25.77 4.43 14.40
C GLY A 115 26.79 3.49 13.76
N ASN A 116 27.10 3.67 12.47
CA ASN A 116 28.07 2.87 11.70
C ASN A 116 27.75 1.35 11.68
N PHE A 117 26.47 0.98 11.68
CA PHE A 117 26.06 -0.41 11.52
C PHE A 117 26.20 -0.87 10.07
N VAL A 118 26.31 -2.18 9.86
CA VAL A 118 26.16 -2.78 8.53
C VAL A 118 24.68 -2.70 8.10
N PRO A 119 24.33 -2.00 7.00
CA PRO A 119 22.94 -1.84 6.57
C PRO A 119 22.17 -3.15 6.42
N GLU A 120 22.76 -4.15 5.77
CA GLU A 120 22.10 -5.43 5.52
C GLU A 120 21.83 -6.20 6.82
N GLU A 121 22.66 -6.05 7.86
CA GLU A 121 22.35 -6.62 9.18
C GLU A 121 21.13 -5.96 9.81
N ARG A 122 20.97 -4.64 9.62
CA ARG A 122 19.79 -3.90 10.12
C ARG A 122 18.54 -4.28 9.33
N LEU A 123 18.63 -4.41 8.01
CA LEU A 123 17.53 -4.92 7.20
C LEU A 123 17.13 -6.34 7.64
N ASN A 124 18.11 -7.21 7.92
CA ASN A 124 17.84 -8.57 8.42
C ASN A 124 17.17 -8.58 9.81
N LEU A 125 17.44 -7.59 10.67
CA LEU A 125 16.71 -7.42 11.92
C LEU A 125 15.23 -7.08 11.65
N LEU A 126 14.95 -6.17 10.71
CA LEU A 126 13.59 -5.83 10.31
C LEU A 126 12.88 -7.06 9.71
N ARG A 127 13.53 -7.78 8.78
CA ARG A 127 13.06 -9.06 8.19
C ARG A 127 12.60 -10.06 9.24
N LYS A 128 13.45 -10.31 10.24
CA LYS A 128 13.15 -11.24 11.34
C LYS A 128 12.01 -10.80 12.26
N THR A 129 11.64 -9.53 12.26
CA THR A 129 10.64 -8.97 13.19
C THR A 129 9.31 -8.73 12.49
N PHE A 130 9.31 -7.98 11.39
CA PHE A 130 8.09 -7.52 10.72
C PHE A 130 7.60 -8.47 9.62
N TYR A 131 8.44 -9.41 9.16
CA TYR A 131 8.17 -10.21 7.96
C TYR A 131 8.27 -11.72 8.23
N GLN A 132 7.77 -12.14 9.40
CA GLN A 132 7.93 -13.51 9.93
C GLN A 132 7.08 -14.58 9.25
N SER A 133 6.02 -14.19 8.55
CA SER A 133 5.08 -15.10 7.90
C SER A 133 4.44 -14.47 6.65
N ASP A 134 3.66 -15.25 5.91
CA ASP A 134 2.88 -14.80 4.75
C ASP A 134 1.54 -14.16 5.16
N LEU A 135 1.56 -13.42 6.27
CA LEU A 135 0.45 -12.65 6.82
C LEU A 135 0.89 -11.19 7.08
N SER A 136 -0.05 -10.26 7.00
CA SER A 136 0.15 -8.87 7.45
C SER A 136 0.31 -8.77 8.96
N LEU A 137 0.71 -7.59 9.46
CA LEU A 137 0.61 -7.24 10.88
C LEU A 137 -0.83 -6.80 11.20
N GLY A 138 -1.08 -6.48 12.47
CA GLY A 138 -2.37 -6.03 12.96
C GLY A 138 -3.40 -7.15 13.10
N GLU A 139 -4.59 -6.80 13.56
CA GLU A 139 -5.71 -7.73 13.78
C GLU A 139 -7.00 -7.14 13.16
N PRO A 140 -7.67 -7.85 12.22
CA PRO A 140 -7.27 -9.15 11.66
C PRO A 140 -6.03 -9.05 10.74
N GLN A 141 -5.38 -10.19 10.51
CA GLN A 141 -4.30 -10.32 9.52
C GLN A 141 -4.83 -10.67 8.11
N LEU A 142 -4.14 -10.22 7.06
CA LEU A 142 -4.41 -10.58 5.67
C LEU A 142 -3.31 -11.49 5.09
N PRO A 143 -3.66 -12.50 4.27
CA PRO A 143 -2.69 -13.32 3.56
C PRO A 143 -1.98 -12.54 2.45
N LEU A 144 -0.71 -12.82 2.25
CA LEU A 144 0.13 -12.20 1.23
C LEU A 144 1.15 -13.21 0.66
N VAL A 145 1.81 -12.83 -0.43
CA VAL A 145 2.94 -13.56 -1.00
C VAL A 145 4.18 -12.67 -0.90
N ARG A 146 5.34 -13.28 -0.68
CA ARG A 146 6.63 -12.59 -0.64
C ARG A 146 7.51 -12.96 -1.83
N GLN A 147 8.35 -12.02 -2.28
CA GLN A 147 9.42 -12.36 -3.23
C GLN A 147 10.50 -13.19 -2.51
N ALA A 148 11.00 -14.22 -3.18
CA ALA A 148 12.12 -15.01 -2.67
C ALA A 148 13.33 -14.09 -2.39
N ASP A 149 14.03 -14.35 -1.28
CA ASP A 149 15.19 -13.58 -0.77
C ASP A 149 14.94 -12.11 -0.38
N TYR A 150 13.77 -11.56 -0.70
CA TYR A 150 13.34 -10.19 -0.36
C TYR A 150 11.96 -10.24 0.32
N PRO A 151 11.86 -10.74 1.56
CA PRO A 151 10.57 -10.90 2.24
C PRO A 151 9.83 -9.56 2.43
N GLU A 152 10.52 -8.43 2.46
CA GLU A 152 9.93 -7.09 2.49
C GLU A 152 9.22 -6.69 1.18
N HIS A 153 9.43 -7.43 0.08
CA HIS A 153 8.64 -7.33 -1.14
C HIS A 153 7.43 -8.24 -1.03
N MET A 154 6.30 -7.64 -0.68
CA MET A 154 5.02 -8.29 -0.48
C MET A 154 4.15 -8.07 -1.69
N ARG A 155 3.20 -8.99 -1.90
CA ARG A 155 2.12 -8.85 -2.88
C ARG A 155 0.85 -9.48 -2.33
N TRP A 156 -0.25 -8.75 -2.40
CA TRP A 156 -1.55 -9.24 -1.94
C TRP A 156 -2.67 -8.62 -2.75
N ARG A 157 -3.86 -9.20 -2.64
CA ARG A 157 -5.07 -8.67 -3.25
C ARG A 157 -6.03 -8.23 -2.16
N SER A 158 -6.63 -7.06 -2.34
CA SER A 158 -7.76 -6.61 -1.51
C SER A 158 -8.76 -5.89 -2.40
N GLY A 159 -10.04 -6.23 -2.27
CA GLY A 159 -11.09 -5.76 -3.16
C GLY A 159 -10.69 -5.89 -4.64
N PRO A 160 -10.74 -4.80 -5.44
CA PRO A 160 -10.42 -4.82 -6.86
C PRO A 160 -8.93 -4.60 -7.17
N ALA A 161 -8.06 -4.52 -6.16
CA ALA A 161 -6.67 -4.08 -6.33
C ALA A 161 -5.64 -5.18 -6.03
N LEU A 162 -4.58 -5.17 -6.83
CA LEU A 162 -3.32 -5.85 -6.56
C LEU A 162 -2.35 -4.85 -5.94
N PHE A 163 -1.76 -5.21 -4.81
CA PHE A 163 -0.79 -4.40 -4.10
C PHE A 163 0.59 -5.05 -4.20
N ILE A 164 1.64 -4.24 -4.31
CA ILE A 164 3.02 -4.65 -4.07
C ILE A 164 3.76 -3.66 -3.19
N SER A 165 4.67 -4.15 -2.36
CA SER A 165 5.70 -3.32 -1.71
C SER A 165 7.06 -3.48 -2.39
N LEU A 166 7.85 -2.41 -2.37
CA LEU A 166 9.18 -2.33 -2.98
C LEU A 166 10.16 -1.73 -1.97
N ASN A 167 11.27 -2.43 -1.73
CA ASN A 167 12.38 -1.89 -0.95
C ASN A 167 13.27 -1.05 -1.87
N VAL A 168 12.81 0.19 -2.08
CA VAL A 168 13.56 1.23 -2.79
C VAL A 168 13.86 2.34 -1.78
N PRO A 169 15.07 2.34 -1.18
CA PRO A 169 15.48 3.40 -0.27
C PRO A 169 15.57 4.76 -0.96
N GLY A 170 15.36 5.83 -0.20
CA GLY A 170 15.52 7.21 -0.65
C GLY A 170 16.96 7.53 -1.07
N THR A 171 17.07 8.57 -1.90
CA THR A 171 18.34 9.15 -2.32
C THR A 171 18.69 10.22 -1.31
N HIS A 172 19.61 9.93 -0.41
CA HIS A 172 20.18 10.99 0.41
C HIS A 172 20.97 11.95 -0.50
N SER A 173 20.83 13.24 -0.22
CA SER A 173 21.54 14.38 -0.79
C SER A 173 22.79 14.01 -1.60
N LYS A 174 22.86 14.51 -2.84
CA LYS A 174 24.01 14.45 -3.77
C LYS A 174 25.35 14.32 -3.02
N GLY A 175 25.94 13.13 -3.04
CA GLY A 175 27.31 12.91 -2.52
C GLY A 175 27.48 11.77 -1.51
N THR A 176 26.41 11.18 -1.00
CA THR A 176 26.55 10.06 -0.05
C THR A 176 26.57 8.73 -0.81
N LYS A 177 27.71 8.02 -0.76
CA LYS A 177 27.80 6.66 -1.30
C LYS A 177 26.89 5.74 -0.47
N PRO A 178 26.12 4.84 -1.11
CA PRO A 178 25.48 3.75 -0.38
C PRO A 178 26.53 3.03 0.47
N ALA A 179 26.18 2.74 1.72
CA ALA A 179 26.98 1.84 2.56
C ALA A 179 26.80 0.37 2.11
N GLU A 180 25.81 0.10 1.25
CA GLU A 180 25.61 -1.16 0.56
C GLU A 180 26.67 -1.36 -0.54
N ASP A 181 27.16 -2.60 -0.66
CA ASP A 181 28.02 -3.03 -1.76
C ASP A 181 27.30 -2.92 -3.12
N ALA A 182 28.05 -2.63 -4.19
CA ALA A 182 27.48 -2.37 -5.52
C ALA A 182 26.73 -3.58 -6.10
N GLN A 183 27.19 -4.81 -5.85
CA GLN A 183 26.53 -6.02 -6.31
C GLN A 183 25.21 -6.24 -5.55
N SER A 184 25.18 -6.00 -4.24
CA SER A 184 23.95 -6.08 -3.44
C SER A 184 22.90 -5.08 -3.93
N LEU A 185 23.31 -3.84 -4.19
CA LEU A 185 22.44 -2.81 -4.76
C LEU A 185 21.90 -3.20 -6.14
N GLN A 186 22.75 -3.77 -7.00
CA GLN A 186 22.34 -4.25 -8.33
C GLN A 186 21.34 -5.40 -8.21
N ASN A 187 21.62 -6.41 -7.38
CA ASN A 187 20.73 -7.55 -7.17
C ASN A 187 19.35 -7.11 -6.66
N ARG A 188 19.30 -6.16 -5.72
CA ARG A 188 18.05 -5.61 -5.20
C ARG A 188 17.29 -4.83 -6.28
N THR A 189 18.01 -4.05 -7.09
CA THR A 189 17.42 -3.33 -8.23
C THR A 189 16.77 -4.31 -9.21
N ASP A 190 17.47 -5.39 -9.58
CA ASP A 190 16.94 -6.42 -10.47
C ASP A 190 15.73 -7.15 -9.86
N ALA A 191 15.75 -7.40 -8.54
CA ALA A 191 14.63 -7.96 -7.80
C ALA A 191 13.40 -7.04 -7.83
N VAL A 192 13.57 -5.73 -7.61
CA VAL A 192 12.50 -4.72 -7.70
C VAL A 192 11.91 -4.67 -9.11
N LEU A 193 12.75 -4.56 -10.14
CA LEU A 193 12.28 -4.46 -11.53
C LEU A 193 11.54 -5.73 -11.97
N SER A 194 12.02 -6.90 -11.58
CA SER A 194 11.34 -8.17 -11.87
C SER A 194 10.03 -8.31 -11.10
N TRP A 195 9.95 -7.83 -9.85
CA TRP A 195 8.73 -7.82 -9.06
C TRP A 195 7.64 -6.93 -9.67
N ILE A 196 8.01 -5.72 -10.12
CA ILE A 196 7.10 -4.80 -10.83
C ILE A 196 6.57 -5.45 -12.10
N LYS A 197 7.44 -6.02 -12.96
CA LYS A 197 7.03 -6.72 -14.18
C LYS A 197 6.06 -7.88 -13.90
N ALA A 198 6.35 -8.67 -12.86
CA ALA A 198 5.49 -9.77 -12.44
C ALA A 198 4.12 -9.28 -11.98
N ALA A 199 4.04 -8.15 -11.27
CA ALA A 199 2.79 -7.55 -10.82
C ALA A 199 1.93 -7.07 -11.98
N TYR A 200 2.50 -6.35 -12.95
CA TYR A 200 1.78 -5.97 -14.17
C TYR A 200 1.32 -7.18 -14.98
N SER A 201 2.18 -8.18 -15.14
CA SER A 201 1.83 -9.42 -15.85
C SER A 201 0.66 -10.14 -15.18
N GLU A 202 0.70 -10.27 -13.85
CA GLU A 202 -0.38 -10.86 -13.07
C GLU A 202 -1.67 -10.06 -13.17
N ALA A 203 -1.58 -8.74 -13.07
CA ALA A 203 -2.75 -7.86 -13.19
C ALA A 203 -3.42 -8.01 -14.57
N ARG A 204 -2.65 -8.09 -15.66
CA ARG A 204 -3.20 -8.35 -17.00
C ARG A 204 -3.81 -9.75 -17.11
N GLN A 205 -3.13 -10.79 -16.63
CA GLN A 205 -3.60 -12.17 -16.70
C GLN A 205 -4.89 -12.41 -15.89
N GLN A 206 -5.02 -11.72 -14.75
CA GLN A 206 -6.17 -11.87 -13.84
C GLN A 206 -7.21 -10.75 -14.02
N GLU A 207 -7.09 -9.92 -15.06
CA GLU A 207 -8.00 -8.81 -15.36
C GLU A 207 -8.20 -7.84 -14.16
N ILE A 208 -7.14 -7.62 -13.39
CA ILE A 208 -7.12 -6.67 -12.28
C ILE A 208 -6.88 -5.28 -12.84
N SER A 209 -7.80 -4.35 -12.54
CA SER A 209 -7.77 -2.99 -13.08
C SER A 209 -7.16 -1.95 -12.15
N MET A 210 -6.73 -2.33 -10.93
CA MET A 210 -6.11 -1.43 -9.96
C MET A 210 -4.79 -2.03 -9.47
N LEU A 211 -3.68 -1.35 -9.74
CA LEU A 211 -2.35 -1.75 -9.29
C LEU A 211 -1.80 -0.68 -8.34
N VAL A 212 -1.51 -1.07 -7.11
CA VAL A 212 -0.96 -0.16 -6.08
C VAL A 212 0.45 -0.62 -5.73
N MET A 213 1.42 0.28 -5.86
CA MET A 213 2.82 0.03 -5.53
C MET A 213 3.24 0.94 -4.41
N VAL A 214 3.90 0.40 -3.38
CA VAL A 214 4.29 1.16 -2.20
C VAL A 214 5.78 1.02 -1.95
N MET A 215 6.46 2.16 -1.79
CA MET A 215 7.88 2.23 -1.47
C MET A 215 8.17 3.38 -0.51
N HIS A 216 9.42 3.54 -0.10
CA HIS A 216 9.81 4.71 0.70
C HIS A 216 10.40 5.82 -0.17
N GLY A 217 11.48 5.53 -0.92
CA GLY A 217 12.27 6.54 -1.60
C GLY A 217 11.54 7.28 -2.72
N ASP A 218 11.88 8.55 -2.91
CA ASP A 218 11.39 9.32 -4.05
C ASP A 218 11.91 8.73 -5.37
N PRO A 219 11.00 8.37 -6.29
CA PRO A 219 11.36 7.90 -7.63
C PRO A 219 11.96 8.98 -8.53
N ASP A 220 11.86 10.27 -8.19
CA ASP A 220 12.24 11.41 -9.04
C ASP A 220 11.64 11.33 -10.46
N LEU A 221 10.33 11.11 -10.52
CA LEU A 221 9.58 10.95 -11.78
C LEU A 221 9.57 12.22 -12.65
N SER A 222 10.00 13.35 -12.11
CA SER A 222 10.00 14.67 -12.75
C SER A 222 11.32 15.03 -13.45
N ALA A 223 12.40 14.28 -13.26
CA ALA A 223 13.69 14.59 -13.86
C ALA A 223 13.71 14.25 -15.36
N PRO A 224 14.16 15.18 -16.25
CA PRO A 224 14.49 14.84 -17.63
C PRO A 224 15.56 13.74 -17.67
N GLU A 225 15.43 12.75 -18.57
CA GLU A 225 16.37 11.61 -18.76
C GLU A 225 17.85 12.03 -18.72
N ALA A 226 18.17 13.20 -19.30
CA ALA A 226 19.54 13.72 -19.38
C ALA A 226 20.18 14.11 -18.03
N ALA A 227 19.42 14.20 -16.94
CA ALA A 227 19.90 14.66 -15.63
C ALA A 227 20.12 13.53 -14.61
N SER A 228 19.69 12.29 -14.89
CA SER A 228 19.75 11.17 -13.94
C SER A 228 20.92 10.23 -14.24
N THR A 229 21.92 10.22 -13.37
CA THR A 229 23.07 9.28 -13.41
C THR A 229 22.89 8.08 -12.48
N GLN A 230 21.66 7.79 -12.05
CA GLN A 230 21.36 6.87 -10.95
C GLN A 230 20.45 5.71 -11.40
N PRO A 231 20.39 4.58 -10.66
CA PRO A 231 19.54 3.40 -10.93
C PRO A 231 18.02 3.65 -11.03
N ARG A 232 17.58 4.91 -11.05
CA ARG A 232 16.20 5.40 -11.02
C ARG A 232 15.57 5.53 -12.41
N ALA A 233 16.37 5.78 -13.44
CA ALA A 233 15.87 5.80 -14.82
C ALA A 233 15.21 4.47 -15.23
N PRO A 234 15.81 3.28 -14.97
CA PRO A 234 15.20 2.00 -15.32
C PRO A 234 13.82 1.75 -14.70
N MET A 235 13.59 2.16 -13.45
CA MET A 235 12.27 1.98 -12.80
C MET A 235 11.24 2.96 -13.37
N THR A 236 11.61 4.22 -13.56
CA THR A 236 10.72 5.23 -14.16
C THR A 236 10.34 4.84 -15.58
N ASP A 237 11.28 4.36 -16.39
CA ASP A 237 11.02 3.90 -17.76
C ASP A 237 10.16 2.63 -17.78
N LEU A 238 10.40 1.70 -16.85
CA LEU A 238 9.55 0.53 -16.68
C LEU A 238 8.12 0.92 -16.30
N LEU A 239 7.95 1.79 -15.31
CA LEU A 239 6.63 2.26 -14.89
C LEU A 239 5.90 2.97 -16.03
N ARG A 240 6.60 3.83 -16.79
CA ARG A 240 6.03 4.52 -17.96
C ARG A 240 5.56 3.52 -19.01
N SER A 241 6.45 2.63 -19.47
CA SER A 241 6.16 1.67 -20.53
C SER A 241 5.08 0.65 -20.15
N GLU A 242 5.11 0.12 -18.93
CA GLU A 242 4.09 -0.81 -18.46
C GLU A 242 2.73 -0.13 -18.28
N THR A 243 2.71 1.12 -17.78
CA THR A 243 1.46 1.86 -17.54
C THR A 243 0.79 2.32 -18.84
N GLU A 244 1.55 2.72 -19.86
CA GLU A 244 1.01 3.04 -21.19
C GLU A 244 0.21 1.87 -21.80
N GLY A 245 0.66 0.64 -21.56
CA GLY A 245 -0.01 -0.59 -22.01
C GLY A 245 -0.95 -1.24 -20.98
N PHE A 246 -1.20 -0.60 -19.83
CA PHE A 246 -2.04 -1.16 -18.78
C PHE A 246 -3.47 -0.59 -18.85
N PRO A 247 -4.52 -1.41 -19.02
CA PRO A 247 -5.89 -0.93 -19.20
C PRO A 247 -6.54 -0.41 -17.90
N GLY A 248 -5.83 -0.49 -16.76
CA GLY A 248 -6.30 -0.07 -15.45
C GLY A 248 -5.58 1.15 -14.90
N GLN A 249 -5.86 1.48 -13.63
CA GLN A 249 -5.20 2.54 -12.89
C GLN A 249 -4.00 2.02 -12.11
N VAL A 250 -2.95 2.83 -12.07
CA VAL A 250 -1.72 2.58 -11.32
C VAL A 250 -1.57 3.68 -10.28
N LEU A 251 -1.40 3.28 -9.02
CA LEU A 251 -1.07 4.17 -7.91
C LEU A 251 0.33 3.83 -7.40
N LEU A 252 1.24 4.80 -7.46
CA LEU A 252 2.53 4.73 -6.79
C LEU A 252 2.49 5.55 -5.50
N VAL A 253 2.74 4.90 -4.38
CA VAL A 253 2.82 5.52 -3.06
C VAL A 253 4.28 5.54 -2.60
N HIS A 254 4.77 6.70 -2.18
CA HIS A 254 6.08 6.82 -1.56
C HIS A 254 6.12 7.84 -0.41
N GLY A 255 7.24 7.90 0.31
CA GLY A 255 7.52 8.88 1.37
C GLY A 255 8.88 9.56 1.16
N GLY A 256 9.54 9.92 2.27
CA GLY A 256 10.98 10.24 2.31
C GLY A 256 11.42 11.64 1.84
N ASN A 257 10.60 12.36 1.06
CA ASN A 257 10.98 13.65 0.48
C ASN A 257 10.52 14.89 1.25
N GLY A 258 9.62 14.71 2.21
CA GLY A 258 9.18 15.77 3.10
C GLY A 258 7.93 16.53 2.65
N VAL A 259 7.32 16.22 1.50
CA VAL A 259 6.20 16.99 0.94
C VAL A 259 5.01 16.09 0.64
N HIS A 260 3.93 16.21 1.42
CA HIS A 260 2.68 15.54 1.06
C HIS A 260 2.12 16.11 -0.26
N ARG A 261 1.90 15.25 -1.26
CA ARG A 261 1.30 15.61 -2.55
C ARG A 261 0.61 14.44 -3.22
N ILE A 262 -0.33 14.77 -4.10
CA ILE A 262 -1.06 13.83 -4.96
C ILE A 262 -1.10 14.43 -6.36
N ASP A 263 -0.50 13.76 -7.34
CA ASP A 263 -0.36 14.28 -8.71
C ASP A 263 -0.19 13.17 -9.76
N HIS A 264 -0.07 13.58 -11.03
CA HIS A 264 0.17 12.70 -12.19
C HIS A 264 1.53 13.03 -12.82
N PRO A 265 2.63 12.51 -12.27
CA PRO A 265 3.97 12.97 -12.62
C PRO A 265 4.55 12.32 -13.89
N LEU A 266 4.04 11.17 -14.31
CA LEU A 266 4.49 10.51 -15.54
C LEU A 266 3.80 11.13 -16.75
N THR A 267 4.57 11.37 -17.81
CA THR A 267 4.08 11.87 -19.10
C THR A 267 4.08 10.76 -20.16
N ASN A 268 3.13 10.85 -21.07
CA ASN A 268 3.07 10.02 -22.27
C ASN A 268 4.02 10.59 -23.32
N GLN A 269 4.93 9.76 -23.84
CA GLN A 269 5.94 10.23 -24.80
C GLN A 269 5.37 10.63 -26.17
N SER A 270 4.18 10.13 -26.53
CA SER A 270 3.58 10.39 -27.85
C SER A 270 2.91 11.76 -27.96
N ASN A 271 2.47 12.35 -26.85
CA ASN A 271 1.69 13.59 -26.84
C ASN A 271 2.08 14.58 -25.72
N GLU A 272 3.09 14.24 -24.91
CA GLU A 272 3.63 15.07 -23.82
C GLU A 272 2.62 15.38 -22.69
N MET A 273 1.44 14.76 -22.69
CA MET A 273 0.43 14.93 -21.65
C MET A 273 0.66 13.95 -20.49
N PRO A 274 0.20 14.26 -19.26
CA PRO A 274 0.27 13.32 -18.15
C PRO A 274 -0.46 12.00 -18.45
N LEU A 275 0.15 10.87 -18.08
CA LEU A 275 -0.50 9.55 -18.08
C LEU A 275 -1.63 9.55 -17.06
N GLN A 276 -2.86 9.69 -17.55
CA GLN A 276 -4.06 9.85 -16.71
C GLN A 276 -4.32 8.63 -15.82
N ASN A 277 -3.85 7.44 -16.22
CA ASN A 277 -3.98 6.21 -15.46
C ASN A 277 -2.80 5.96 -14.50
N PHE A 278 -1.93 6.94 -14.28
CA PHE A 278 -0.85 6.87 -13.29
C PHE A 278 -0.99 8.01 -12.27
N THR A 279 -1.23 7.67 -11.01
CA THR A 279 -1.29 8.63 -9.90
C THR A 279 -0.14 8.36 -8.93
N ARG A 280 0.45 9.43 -8.40
CA ARG A 280 1.39 9.38 -7.30
C ARG A 280 0.76 9.92 -6.03
N VAL A 281 1.05 9.28 -4.90
CA VAL A 281 0.84 9.82 -3.56
C VAL A 281 2.18 9.85 -2.84
N GLU A 282 2.64 11.03 -2.46
CA GLU A 282 3.70 11.19 -1.46
C GLU A 282 3.03 11.33 -0.09
N THR A 283 3.34 10.44 0.85
CA THR A 283 2.76 10.46 2.20
C THR A 283 3.27 11.67 3.00
N TYR A 284 2.57 11.93 4.11
CA TYR A 284 3.04 12.82 5.16
C TYR A 284 4.45 12.45 5.65
N SER A 285 5.15 13.44 6.24
CA SER A 285 6.56 13.34 6.64
C SER A 285 6.78 13.80 8.09
N ALA A 286 8.01 13.71 8.58
CA ALA A 286 8.39 14.20 9.91
C ALA A 286 7.95 15.64 10.22
N LEU A 287 7.97 16.52 9.21
CA LEU A 287 7.65 17.95 9.34
C LEU A 287 6.14 18.22 9.32
N GLN A 288 5.37 17.30 8.73
CA GLN A 288 3.93 17.39 8.63
C GLN A 288 3.37 16.00 8.82
N GLN A 289 2.91 15.70 10.03
CA GLN A 289 2.35 14.40 10.39
C GLN A 289 0.92 14.27 9.85
N GLY A 290 0.51 13.06 9.49
CA GLY A 290 -0.82 12.79 8.96
C GLY A 290 -0.91 11.43 8.27
N TRP A 291 -2.08 11.16 7.70
CA TRP A 291 -2.32 9.98 6.87
C TRP A 291 -3.33 10.29 5.76
N VAL A 292 -3.34 9.47 4.72
CA VAL A 292 -4.22 9.63 3.55
C VAL A 292 -5.15 8.44 3.46
N GLN A 293 -6.46 8.68 3.39
CA GLN A 293 -7.43 7.67 3.00
C GLN A 293 -7.51 7.61 1.48
N VAL A 294 -7.48 6.39 0.96
CA VAL A 294 -7.71 6.11 -0.45
C VAL A 294 -8.98 5.27 -0.58
N ARG A 295 -9.90 5.71 -1.42
CA ARG A 295 -11.10 4.95 -1.79
C ARG A 295 -10.99 4.56 -3.25
N ILE A 296 -11.21 3.27 -3.51
CA ILE A 296 -11.37 2.74 -4.84
C ILE A 296 -12.86 2.57 -5.10
N GLU A 297 -13.39 3.29 -6.08
CA GLU A 297 -14.79 3.21 -6.44
C GLU A 297 -14.96 2.83 -7.91
N ARG A 298 -15.81 1.83 -8.16
CA ARG A 298 -16.29 1.55 -9.51
C ARG A 298 -17.34 2.61 -9.88
N ASN A 299 -17.08 3.41 -10.91
CA ASN A 299 -18.00 4.44 -11.38
C ASN A 299 -19.27 3.80 -11.98
N LYS A 300 -20.41 3.98 -11.29
CA LYS A 300 -21.71 3.40 -11.68
C LYS A 300 -22.40 4.10 -12.85
N LYS A 301 -21.92 5.25 -13.33
CA LYS A 301 -22.62 6.08 -14.35
C LYS A 301 -22.08 5.94 -15.78
N SER A 302 -20.99 5.21 -16.01
CA SER A 302 -20.18 5.41 -17.23
C SER A 302 -20.33 4.37 -18.36
N GLY A 303 -21.45 3.65 -18.48
CA GLY A 303 -21.64 2.69 -19.59
C GLY A 303 -20.56 1.59 -19.62
N ASP A 304 -20.26 0.97 -20.77
CA ASP A 304 -19.48 -0.29 -20.89
C ASP A 304 -17.95 -0.20 -21.14
N ASP A 305 -17.32 0.96 -20.92
CA ASP A 305 -15.87 1.14 -21.16
C ASP A 305 -14.98 0.68 -19.97
N PRO A 306 -14.01 -0.24 -20.15
CA PRO A 306 -13.16 -0.75 -19.07
C PRO A 306 -12.05 0.21 -18.60
N VAL A 307 -11.62 1.19 -19.40
CA VAL A 307 -10.47 2.07 -19.05
C VAL A 307 -10.91 3.27 -18.18
N HIS A 308 -12.18 3.68 -18.28
CA HIS A 308 -12.70 4.90 -17.65
C HIS A 308 -13.49 4.68 -16.33
N ARG A 309 -13.41 3.49 -15.70
CA ARG A 309 -14.43 3.07 -14.71
C ARG A 309 -14.00 2.86 -13.25
N THR A 310 -12.75 3.09 -12.88
CA THR A 310 -12.35 3.04 -11.46
C THR A 310 -11.40 4.19 -11.18
N GLU A 311 -11.68 4.96 -10.12
CA GLU A 311 -10.85 6.11 -9.73
C GLU A 311 -10.32 5.91 -8.31
N PHE A 312 -9.12 6.41 -8.07
CA PHE A 312 -8.62 6.62 -6.72
C PHE A 312 -9.12 7.97 -6.23
N LEU A 313 -9.89 7.95 -5.14
CA LEU A 313 -10.30 9.16 -4.43
C LEU A 313 -9.46 9.27 -3.16
N PHE A 314 -9.01 10.48 -2.86
CA PHE A 314 -8.08 10.74 -1.76
C PHE A 314 -8.66 11.73 -0.77
N GLU A 315 -8.50 11.46 0.51
CA GLU A 315 -8.78 12.40 1.60
C GLU A 315 -7.58 12.41 2.56
N SER A 316 -7.03 13.59 2.81
CA SER A 316 -5.83 13.75 3.63
C SER A 316 -6.19 14.24 5.04
N PHE A 317 -5.63 13.58 6.05
CA PHE A 317 -5.88 13.83 7.47
C PHE A 317 -4.58 14.26 8.16
N PRO A 318 -4.33 15.58 8.34
CA PRO A 318 -3.24 16.07 9.15
C PRO A 318 -3.34 15.59 10.60
N TRP A 319 -2.19 15.42 11.26
CA TRP A 319 -2.10 14.93 12.63
C TRP A 319 -1.12 15.77 13.49
N PRO A 320 -1.40 15.98 14.78
CA PRO A 320 -2.63 15.61 15.49
C PRO A 320 -3.83 16.36 14.87
N PRO A 321 -5.05 15.81 15.00
CA PRO A 321 -6.24 16.52 14.52
C PRO A 321 -6.27 17.90 15.14
N LEU A 322 -6.60 18.91 14.33
CA LEU A 322 -6.75 20.27 14.85
C LEU A 322 -7.81 20.25 15.95
N ASP A 323 -7.48 20.77 17.13
CA ASP A 323 -8.47 21.05 18.16
C ASP A 323 -9.35 22.19 17.66
N MET A 324 -10.49 21.84 17.08
CA MET A 324 -11.44 22.82 16.56
C MET A 324 -12.31 23.42 17.68
N GLY A 325 -12.09 23.04 18.94
CA GLY A 325 -13.01 23.32 20.04
C GLY A 325 -14.34 22.59 19.82
N THR A 326 -14.93 22.05 20.87
CA THR A 326 -16.34 21.62 20.77
C THR A 326 -17.22 22.86 20.64
N GLU A 327 -18.08 22.94 19.63
CA GLU A 327 -19.12 23.99 19.52
C GLU A 327 -20.01 24.10 20.78
N GLU A 328 -19.95 23.14 21.70
CA GLU A 328 -20.62 23.18 23.01
C GLU A 328 -19.98 24.13 24.05
N GLU A 329 -18.71 24.52 23.91
CA GLU A 329 -18.08 25.44 24.89
C GLU A 329 -18.44 26.91 24.65
N THR A 330 -18.77 27.29 23.42
CA THR A 330 -19.16 28.68 23.10
C THR A 330 -20.60 29.00 23.53
N THR A 331 -21.47 28.00 23.72
CA THR A 331 -22.84 28.21 24.22
C THR A 331 -22.92 28.28 25.75
N LYS A 332 -21.93 27.75 26.48
CA LYS A 332 -21.88 27.85 27.96
C LYS A 332 -21.26 29.14 28.49
N ALA A 333 -20.53 29.88 27.67
CA ALA A 333 -19.99 31.19 28.03
C ALA A 333 -20.96 32.35 27.76
N ALA A 334 -22.13 32.07 27.17
CA ALA A 334 -23.12 33.07 26.76
C ALA A 334 -24.44 33.03 27.56
N ASN A 335 -24.51 32.24 28.64
CA ASN A 335 -25.66 32.21 29.57
C ASN A 335 -25.23 32.49 31.01
#